data_AF-A0A7M7KQQ8-F1
#
_entry.id   AF-A0A7M7KQQ8-F1
#
_cell.length_a   1.000
_cell.length_b   1.000
_cell.length_c   1.000
_cell.angle_alpha   90.00
_cell.angle_beta   90.00
_cell.angle_gamma   90.00
#
_symmetry.space_group_name_H-M   'P 1'
#
loop_
_entity.id
_entity.type
_entity.pdbx_description
1 polymer ?
#
loop_
_entity_poly.entity_id
_entity_poly.type
_entity_poly.pdbx_seq_one_letter_code
_entity_poly.pdbx_strand_id
1 'polypeptide(L)'
;MSKFTLLFAGLVVISPYAGADVCNLKQADECAKDIIMYSENTVLPIDPQEIAKECEKGAKAAKCLQDIAEGDCQLSDSAKRVFKQIIEGAENERVHRCDPSHKTGQDYAKFVPCLNKVGNKLQQCEKHLAAEAEAAVKAPVDERVGRACCLLAKVGKCLHDVSQEACSVEHARFIDDMVNGTAGAAIGPICAGFKADACEKYDQLEVSEQTKYQTALLPFIELLSF
;
A
#
# COMPACT_ATOMS: atom_id res chain seq x y z
N MET A 1 -41.94 -54.83 -24.89
CA MET A 1 -41.33 -53.97 -25.94
C MET A 1 -41.84 -52.57 -25.67
N SER A 2 -41.09 -51.51 -25.38
CA SER A 2 -39.65 -51.18 -25.42
C SER A 2 -39.36 -50.16 -24.31
N LYS A 3 -38.16 -50.21 -23.73
CA LYS A 3 -37.61 -49.19 -22.82
C LYS A 3 -36.84 -48.17 -23.64
N PHE A 4 -37.17 -46.89 -23.53
CA PHE A 4 -36.40 -45.78 -24.09
C PHE A 4 -35.44 -45.27 -23.01
N THR A 5 -34.17 -45.64 -23.09
CA THR A 5 -33.11 -45.12 -22.23
C THR A 5 -32.39 -44.01 -22.98
N LEU A 6 -32.65 -42.76 -22.64
CA LEU A 6 -31.92 -41.58 -23.12
C LEU A 6 -30.64 -41.42 -22.28
N LEU A 7 -29.50 -41.76 -22.88
CA LEU A 7 -28.17 -41.45 -22.38
C LEU A 7 -27.86 -39.98 -22.68
N PHE A 8 -28.03 -39.09 -21.70
CA PHE A 8 -27.42 -37.75 -21.74
C PHE A 8 -25.92 -37.89 -21.45
N ALA A 9 -25.12 -37.92 -22.51
CA ALA A 9 -23.69 -37.68 -22.41
C ALA A 9 -23.48 -36.20 -22.04
N GLY A 10 -23.37 -35.91 -20.74
CA GLY A 10 -23.01 -34.59 -20.24
C GLY A 10 -21.59 -34.24 -20.67
N LEU A 11 -21.47 -33.36 -21.66
CA LEU A 11 -20.23 -32.65 -21.96
C LEU A 11 -19.93 -31.72 -20.77
N VAL A 12 -19.10 -32.19 -19.84
CA VAL A 12 -18.44 -31.29 -18.88
C VAL A 12 -17.42 -30.50 -19.69
N VAL A 13 -17.82 -29.30 -20.13
CA VAL A 13 -16.89 -28.29 -20.61
C VAL A 13 -16.11 -27.83 -19.39
N ILE A 14 -14.96 -28.48 -19.14
CA ILE A 14 -13.95 -27.96 -18.22
C ILE A 14 -13.40 -26.73 -18.92
N SER A 15 -14.05 -25.58 -18.73
CA SER A 15 -13.48 -24.31 -19.17
C SER A 15 -12.15 -24.19 -18.45
N PRO A 16 -11.00 -24.16 -19.15
CA PRO A 16 -9.79 -23.72 -18.51
C PRO A 16 -10.09 -22.25 -18.17
N TYR A 17 -10.38 -21.97 -16.91
CA TYR A 17 -9.95 -20.73 -16.31
C TYR A 17 -8.42 -20.76 -16.36
N ALA A 18 -7.86 -20.60 -17.57
CA ALA A 18 -6.51 -20.13 -17.75
C ALA A 18 -6.51 -18.85 -16.92
N GLY A 19 -5.79 -18.88 -15.80
CA GLY A 19 -5.76 -17.79 -14.85
C GLY A 19 -5.60 -16.51 -15.63
N ALA A 20 -6.67 -15.70 -15.67
CA ALA A 20 -6.50 -14.33 -16.07
C ALA A 20 -5.40 -13.81 -15.16
N ASP A 21 -4.32 -13.35 -15.76
CA ASP A 21 -3.20 -12.81 -15.00
C ASP A 21 -3.80 -11.81 -14.03
N VAL A 22 -3.92 -12.23 -12.76
CA VAL A 22 -4.19 -11.37 -11.61
C VAL A 22 -3.18 -10.28 -11.81
N CYS A 23 -3.67 -9.07 -12.17
CA CYS A 23 -3.02 -7.81 -12.53
C CYS A 23 -1.50 -7.88 -12.57
N ASN A 24 -0.74 -7.26 -13.47
CA ASN A 24 0.73 -7.32 -13.36
C ASN A 24 1.26 -6.71 -12.03
N LEU A 25 1.22 -7.49 -10.94
CA LEU A 25 1.36 -7.06 -9.56
C LEU A 25 2.83 -6.79 -9.35
N LYS A 26 3.71 -7.57 -9.99
CA LYS A 26 5.12 -7.22 -10.03
C LYS A 26 5.35 -5.82 -10.61
N GLN A 27 4.70 -5.46 -11.71
CA GLN A 27 4.82 -4.11 -12.27
C GLN A 27 4.22 -3.05 -11.35
N ALA A 28 3.09 -3.33 -10.70
CA ALA A 28 2.50 -2.39 -9.76
C ALA A 28 3.40 -2.15 -8.54
N ASP A 29 4.09 -3.18 -8.04
CA ASP A 29 5.03 -3.06 -6.92
C ASP A 29 6.27 -2.25 -7.30
N GLU A 30 6.81 -2.50 -8.50
CA GLU A 30 7.91 -1.71 -9.05
C GLU A 30 7.54 -0.24 -9.27
N CYS A 31 6.27 0.07 -9.54
CA CYS A 31 5.79 1.45 -9.62
C CYS A 31 5.54 2.04 -8.22
N ALA A 32 5.03 1.26 -7.27
CA ALA A 32 4.68 1.74 -5.93
C ALA A 32 5.91 2.23 -5.12
N LYS A 33 7.08 1.60 -5.32
CA LYS A 33 8.31 1.94 -4.58
C LYS A 33 8.80 3.38 -4.80
N ASP A 34 8.44 3.97 -5.94
CA ASP A 34 8.80 5.33 -6.33
C ASP A 34 7.84 6.39 -5.76
N ILE A 35 6.81 5.96 -5.05
CA ILE A 35 5.79 6.83 -4.46
C ILE A 35 5.86 6.80 -2.93
N ILE A 36 6.01 5.59 -2.36
CA ILE A 36 6.05 5.38 -0.92
C ILE A 36 7.41 5.81 -0.37
N MET A 37 7.40 6.87 0.44
CA MET A 37 8.62 7.39 1.03
C MET A 37 9.29 6.35 1.91
N TYR A 38 10.62 6.29 1.84
CA TYR A 38 11.43 5.35 2.59
C TYR A 38 11.19 3.85 2.29
N SER A 39 10.39 3.48 1.29
CA SER A 39 10.18 2.06 0.94
C SER A 39 11.46 1.39 0.43
N GLU A 40 12.04 1.90 -0.66
CA GLU A 40 13.31 1.41 -1.24
C GLU A 40 14.54 2.23 -0.80
N ASN A 41 14.33 3.51 -0.47
CA ASN A 41 15.40 4.45 -0.14
C ASN A 41 15.49 4.71 1.36
N THR A 42 16.68 5.04 1.85
CA THR A 42 16.90 5.44 3.26
C THR A 42 17.21 6.93 3.38
N VAL A 43 17.31 7.63 2.25
CA VAL A 43 17.55 9.06 2.15
C VAL A 43 16.66 9.60 1.05
N LEU A 44 15.93 10.66 1.36
CA LEU A 44 15.14 11.42 0.40
C LEU A 44 15.89 12.69 -0.05
N PRO A 45 15.67 13.17 -1.28
CA PRO A 45 16.36 14.33 -1.79
C PRO A 45 16.00 15.59 -1.00
N ILE A 46 17.00 16.44 -0.76
CA ILE A 46 16.82 17.76 -0.11
C ILE A 46 17.29 18.91 -1.00
N ASP A 47 18.06 18.61 -2.06
CA ASP A 47 18.42 19.58 -3.08
C ASP A 47 17.24 19.82 -4.03
N PRO A 48 16.91 21.08 -4.39
CA PRO A 48 15.79 21.37 -5.27
C PRO A 48 15.82 20.65 -6.63
N GLN A 49 17.00 20.42 -7.22
CA GLN A 49 17.11 19.72 -8.50
C GLN A 49 16.88 18.22 -8.33
N GLU A 50 17.34 17.64 -7.22
CA GLU A 50 17.08 16.23 -6.90
C GLU A 50 15.60 16.00 -6.55
N ILE A 51 14.98 16.94 -5.81
CA ILE A 51 13.54 16.93 -5.53
C ILE A 51 12.76 16.96 -6.85
N ALA A 52 13.10 17.83 -7.80
CA ALA A 52 12.44 17.89 -9.09
C ALA A 52 12.53 16.56 -9.87
N LYS A 53 13.69 15.89 -9.84
CA LYS A 53 13.85 14.57 -10.47
C LYS A 53 12.98 13.50 -9.80
N GLU A 54 12.93 13.50 -8.47
CA GLU A 54 12.09 12.56 -7.72
C GLU A 54 10.60 12.83 -7.97
N CYS A 55 10.22 14.10 -8.13
CA CYS A 55 8.87 14.51 -8.51
C CYS A 55 8.45 14.00 -9.89
N GLU A 56 9.35 14.05 -10.87
CA GLU A 56 9.11 13.47 -12.20
C GLU A 56 9.03 11.93 -12.15
N LYS A 57 9.89 11.29 -11.35
CA LYS A 57 9.88 9.84 -11.13
C LYS A 57 8.56 9.40 -10.51
N GLY A 58 8.13 10.07 -9.44
CA GLY A 58 6.85 9.83 -8.78
C GLY A 58 5.65 10.05 -9.70
N ALA A 59 5.68 11.04 -10.59
CA ALA A 59 4.59 11.27 -11.56
C ALA A 59 4.45 10.11 -12.55
N LYS A 60 5.59 9.58 -13.04
CA LYS A 60 5.60 8.39 -13.92
C LYS A 60 5.09 7.15 -13.19
N ALA A 61 5.48 7.00 -11.92
CA ALA A 61 5.03 5.91 -11.07
C ALA A 61 3.52 5.98 -10.78
N ALA A 62 2.99 7.16 -10.46
CA ALA A 62 1.55 7.37 -10.27
C ALA A 62 0.77 7.02 -11.54
N LYS A 63 1.24 7.49 -12.70
CA LYS A 63 0.65 7.15 -13.99
C LYS A 63 0.67 5.64 -14.27
N CYS A 64 1.78 4.97 -13.96
CA CYS A 64 1.87 3.51 -14.07
C CYS A 64 0.80 2.79 -13.22
N LEU A 65 0.62 3.20 -11.96
CA LEU A 65 -0.41 2.61 -11.10
C LEU A 65 -1.82 2.91 -11.60
N GLN A 66 -2.07 4.12 -12.12
CA GLN A 66 -3.35 4.48 -12.76
C GLN A 66 -3.65 3.57 -13.95
N ASP A 67 -2.66 3.35 -14.83
CA ASP A 67 -2.83 2.47 -16.00
C ASP A 67 -3.16 1.02 -15.59
N ILE A 68 -2.52 0.53 -14.53
CA ILE A 68 -2.83 -0.78 -13.95
C ILE A 68 -4.25 -0.81 -13.36
N ALA A 69 -4.64 0.26 -12.65
CA ALA A 69 -5.98 0.38 -12.07
C ALA A 69 -7.08 0.57 -13.13
N GLU A 70 -6.76 1.03 -14.33
CA GLU A 70 -7.70 1.22 -15.44
C GLU A 70 -7.81 -0.02 -16.35
N GLY A 71 -6.73 -0.80 -16.48
CA GLY A 71 -6.68 -2.01 -17.29
C GLY A 71 -7.53 -3.18 -16.77
N ASP A 72 -7.33 -4.35 -17.40
CA ASP A 72 -8.05 -5.61 -17.14
C ASP A 72 -7.57 -6.31 -15.85
N CYS A 73 -7.45 -5.54 -14.78
CA CYS A 73 -7.11 -6.01 -13.45
C CYS A 73 -8.37 -6.57 -12.78
N GLN A 74 -8.39 -7.88 -12.48
CA GLN A 74 -9.53 -8.58 -11.86
C GLN A 74 -9.66 -8.29 -10.36
N LEU A 75 -9.76 -7.02 -9.98
CA LEU A 75 -10.09 -6.60 -8.62
C LEU A 75 -11.60 -6.54 -8.45
N SER A 76 -12.07 -6.77 -7.22
CA SER A 76 -13.46 -6.44 -6.88
C SER A 76 -13.68 -4.92 -7.00
N ASP A 77 -14.92 -4.50 -7.26
CA ASP A 77 -15.24 -3.07 -7.42
C ASP A 77 -14.84 -2.23 -6.20
N SER A 78 -14.92 -2.80 -4.99
CA SER A 78 -14.47 -2.18 -3.75
C SER A 78 -12.95 -2.04 -3.72
N ALA A 79 -12.20 -3.11 -4.00
CA ALA A 79 -10.74 -3.06 -4.05
C ALA A 79 -10.23 -2.09 -5.13
N LYS A 80 -10.86 -2.06 -6.30
CA LYS A 80 -10.54 -1.12 -7.38
C LYS A 80 -10.76 0.33 -6.96
N ARG A 81 -11.86 0.63 -6.25
CA ARG A 81 -12.12 1.98 -5.72
C ARG A 81 -11.07 2.39 -4.68
N VAL A 82 -10.78 1.52 -3.71
CA VAL A 82 -9.76 1.81 -2.69
C VAL A 82 -8.40 2.03 -3.34
N PHE A 83 -8.01 1.18 -4.29
CA PHE A 83 -6.74 1.32 -4.99
C PHE A 83 -6.63 2.66 -5.73
N LYS A 84 -7.67 3.05 -6.48
CA LYS A 84 -7.73 4.36 -7.15
C LYS A 84 -7.62 5.51 -6.17
N GLN A 85 -8.33 5.47 -5.05
CA GLN A 85 -8.27 6.54 -4.04
C GLN A 85 -6.88 6.66 -3.41
N ILE A 86 -6.18 5.54 -3.16
CA ILE A 86 -4.80 5.58 -2.67
C ILE A 86 -3.87 6.20 -3.71
N ILE A 87 -4.02 5.85 -4.99
CA ILE A 87 -3.21 6.44 -6.07
C ILE A 87 -3.46 7.95 -6.19
N GLU A 88 -4.73 8.38 -6.13
CA GLU A 88 -5.12 9.79 -6.17
C GLU A 88 -4.56 10.56 -4.96
N GLY A 89 -4.65 9.98 -3.75
CA GLY A 89 -4.06 10.55 -2.54
C GLY A 89 -2.55 10.71 -2.66
N ALA A 90 -1.87 9.66 -3.13
CA ALA A 90 -0.43 9.69 -3.33
C ALA A 90 0.02 10.71 -4.39
N GLU A 91 -0.74 10.85 -5.47
CA GLU A 91 -0.47 11.84 -6.51
C GLU A 91 -0.68 13.26 -6.01
N ASN A 92 -1.73 13.51 -5.23
CA ASN A 92 -1.96 14.82 -4.60
C ASN A 92 -0.84 15.17 -3.62
N GLU A 93 -0.43 14.23 -2.75
CA GLU A 93 0.69 14.42 -1.85
C GLU A 93 1.99 14.71 -2.62
N ARG A 94 2.23 13.99 -3.71
CA ARG A 94 3.36 14.26 -4.60
C ARG A 94 3.28 15.68 -5.16
N VAL A 95 2.18 16.09 -5.78
CA VAL A 95 2.01 17.44 -6.34
C VAL A 95 2.28 18.51 -5.29
N HIS A 96 1.69 18.39 -4.10
CA HIS A 96 1.85 19.33 -3.00
C HIS A 96 3.28 19.37 -2.45
N ARG A 97 3.95 18.22 -2.36
CA ARG A 97 5.35 18.10 -1.93
C ARG A 97 6.32 18.72 -2.95
N CYS A 98 5.98 18.63 -4.23
CA CYS A 98 6.78 19.13 -5.35
C CYS A 98 6.60 20.62 -5.61
N ASP A 99 5.61 21.27 -5.00
CA ASP A 99 5.40 22.71 -5.07
C ASP A 99 6.07 23.40 -3.86
N PRO A 100 7.18 24.14 -4.05
CA PRO A 100 7.86 24.83 -2.96
C PRO A 100 7.05 25.98 -2.35
N SER A 101 6.00 26.45 -3.02
CA SER A 101 5.09 27.46 -2.50
C SER A 101 3.98 26.88 -1.62
N HIS A 102 3.69 25.59 -1.77
CA HIS A 102 2.69 24.88 -0.99
C HIS A 102 3.23 24.50 0.40
N LYS A 103 2.34 24.44 1.40
CA LYS A 103 2.71 24.10 2.79
C LYS A 103 3.45 22.75 2.87
N THR A 104 2.95 21.73 2.18
CA THR A 104 3.59 20.40 2.14
C THR A 104 5.01 20.44 1.57
N GLY A 105 5.27 21.22 0.53
CA GLY A 105 6.62 21.39 -0.01
C GLY A 105 7.56 22.13 0.96
N GLN A 106 7.04 23.15 1.67
CA GLN A 106 7.79 23.85 2.71
C GLN A 106 8.11 22.93 3.90
N ASP A 107 7.13 22.16 4.36
CA ASP A 107 7.29 21.18 5.44
C ASP A 107 8.24 20.06 5.03
N TYR A 108 8.17 19.58 3.80
CA TYR A 108 9.11 18.60 3.26
C TYR A 108 10.56 19.12 3.36
N ALA A 109 10.82 20.31 2.83
CA ALA A 109 12.15 20.93 2.89
C ALA A 109 12.64 21.14 4.33
N LYS A 110 11.71 21.39 5.27
CA LYS A 110 12.01 21.61 6.68
C LYS A 110 12.31 20.30 7.45
N PHE A 111 11.53 19.25 7.25
CA PHE A 111 11.53 18.06 8.12
C PHE A 111 12.38 16.91 7.59
N VAL A 112 12.46 16.73 6.26
CA VAL A 112 13.23 15.64 5.63
C VAL A 112 14.71 15.61 6.03
N PRO A 113 15.44 16.74 6.18
CA PRO A 113 16.83 16.70 6.60
C PRO A 113 17.08 15.95 7.93
N CYS A 114 16.13 16.01 8.87
CA CYS A 114 16.23 15.23 10.11
C CYS A 114 15.81 13.77 9.88
N LEU A 115 14.70 13.54 9.19
CA LEU A 115 14.17 12.19 8.93
C LEU A 115 15.18 11.30 8.19
N ASN A 116 15.98 11.87 7.28
CA ASN A 116 17.05 11.16 6.61
C ASN A 116 18.11 10.57 7.57
N LYS A 117 18.28 11.13 8.77
CA LYS A 117 19.20 10.56 9.79
C LYS A 117 18.68 9.24 10.35
N VAL A 118 17.37 9.00 10.26
CA VAL A 118 16.70 7.78 10.71
C VAL A 118 16.00 7.02 9.59
N GLY A 119 16.30 7.34 8.33
CA GLY A 119 15.61 6.73 7.19
C GLY A 119 15.78 5.21 7.09
N ASN A 120 16.86 4.64 7.64
CA ASN A 120 16.98 3.17 7.80
C ASN A 120 15.89 2.58 8.70
N LYS A 121 15.55 3.26 9.81
CA LYS A 121 14.49 2.82 10.74
C LYS A 121 13.11 3.01 10.12
N LEU A 122 12.89 4.12 9.41
CA LEU A 122 11.64 4.38 8.67
C LEU A 122 11.43 3.33 7.59
N GLN A 123 12.46 3.03 6.80
CA GLN A 123 12.42 1.94 5.82
C GLN A 123 12.12 0.59 6.47
N GLN A 124 12.67 0.33 7.65
CA GLN A 124 12.39 -0.91 8.36
C GLN A 124 10.90 -1.04 8.74
N CYS A 125 10.24 0.06 9.14
CA CYS A 125 8.79 0.07 9.36
C CYS A 125 8.03 -0.37 8.09
N GLU A 126 8.38 0.17 6.92
CA GLU A 126 7.77 -0.17 5.63
C GLU A 126 8.03 -1.62 5.21
N LYS A 127 9.27 -2.11 5.38
CA LYS A 127 9.62 -3.50 5.08
C LYS A 127 8.87 -4.50 5.96
N HIS A 128 8.75 -4.19 7.26
CA HIS A 128 7.95 -5.01 8.17
C HIS A 128 6.48 -5.01 7.76
N LEU A 129 5.93 -3.85 7.38
CA LEU A 129 4.57 -3.74 6.87
C LEU A 129 4.35 -4.61 5.64
N ALA A 130 5.25 -4.55 4.65
CA ALA A 130 5.14 -5.36 3.43
C ALA A 130 5.15 -6.86 3.74
N ALA A 131 6.05 -7.30 4.62
CA ALA A 131 6.18 -8.69 5.03
C ALA A 131 4.95 -9.19 5.81
N GLU A 132 4.45 -8.39 6.75
CA GLU A 132 3.26 -8.73 7.54
C GLU A 132 1.98 -8.71 6.69
N ALA A 133 1.86 -7.77 5.75
CA ALA A 133 0.73 -7.72 4.84
C ALA A 133 0.71 -8.93 3.91
N GLU A 134 1.86 -9.36 3.37
CA GLU A 134 1.98 -10.58 2.57
C GLU A 134 1.61 -11.83 3.36
N ALA A 135 2.03 -11.92 4.64
CA ALA A 135 1.61 -12.99 5.52
C ALA A 135 0.10 -12.98 5.76
N ALA A 136 -0.48 -11.79 5.97
CA ALA A 136 -1.90 -11.61 6.24
C ALA A 136 -2.79 -11.99 5.04
N VAL A 137 -2.31 -11.91 3.79
CA VAL A 137 -3.05 -12.39 2.61
C VAL A 137 -3.43 -13.87 2.74
N LYS A 138 -2.64 -14.67 3.47
CA LYS A 138 -2.88 -16.10 3.68
C LYS A 138 -3.89 -16.38 4.80
N ALA A 139 -4.32 -15.37 5.56
CA ALA A 139 -5.30 -15.51 6.62
C ALA A 139 -6.71 -15.84 6.07
N PRO A 140 -7.62 -16.38 6.92
CA PRO A 140 -9.03 -16.51 6.59
C PRO A 140 -9.62 -15.20 6.09
N VAL A 141 -10.47 -15.27 5.06
CA VAL A 141 -10.99 -14.09 4.34
C VAL A 141 -11.70 -13.12 5.29
N ASP A 142 -12.45 -13.64 6.26
CA ASP A 142 -13.18 -12.89 7.28
C ASP A 142 -12.26 -12.17 8.30
N GLU A 143 -10.99 -12.54 8.38
CA GLU A 143 -9.99 -11.86 9.21
C GLU A 143 -9.17 -10.80 8.46
N ARG A 144 -9.12 -10.85 7.12
CA ARG A 144 -8.18 -10.06 6.31
C ARG A 144 -8.32 -8.55 6.50
N VAL A 145 -9.55 -8.04 6.51
CA VAL A 145 -9.81 -6.60 6.70
C VAL A 145 -9.32 -6.14 8.07
N GLY A 146 -9.61 -6.91 9.12
CA GLY A 146 -9.18 -6.55 10.46
C GLY A 146 -7.66 -6.61 10.63
N ARG A 147 -7.02 -7.63 10.06
CA ARG A 147 -5.55 -7.71 9.99
C ARG A 147 -4.97 -6.52 9.25
N ALA A 148 -5.50 -6.19 8.06
CA ALA A 148 -5.06 -5.05 7.27
C ALA A 148 -5.12 -3.74 8.08
N CYS A 149 -6.25 -3.47 8.73
CA CYS A 149 -6.41 -2.27 9.55
C CYS A 149 -5.42 -2.19 10.72
N CYS A 150 -5.17 -3.31 11.40
CA CYS A 150 -4.22 -3.37 12.51
C CYS A 150 -2.77 -3.21 12.06
N LEU A 151 -2.40 -3.77 10.90
CA LEU A 151 -1.09 -3.56 10.29
C LEU A 151 -0.84 -2.10 9.94
N LEU A 152 -1.85 -1.40 9.41
CA LEU A 152 -1.76 0.03 9.11
C LEU A 152 -1.64 0.89 10.37
N ALA A 153 -2.37 0.55 11.43
CA ALA A 153 -2.22 1.21 12.72
C ALA A 153 -0.80 0.99 13.30
N LYS A 154 -0.27 -0.22 13.18
CA LYS A 154 1.06 -0.60 13.67
C LYS A 154 2.18 0.12 12.91
N VAL A 155 2.14 0.17 11.57
CA VAL A 155 3.16 0.89 10.79
C VAL A 155 3.07 2.40 11.00
N GLY A 156 1.84 2.96 11.07
CA GLY A 156 1.66 4.38 11.39
C GLY A 156 2.30 4.73 12.73
N LYS A 157 2.09 3.89 13.75
CA LYS A 157 2.76 4.04 15.05
C LYS A 157 4.28 3.90 14.95
N CYS A 158 4.80 2.94 14.20
CA CYS A 158 6.24 2.75 14.00
C CYS A 158 6.89 4.00 13.40
N LEU A 159 6.31 4.51 12.31
CA LEU A 159 6.77 5.71 11.62
C LEU A 159 6.71 6.95 12.51
N HIS A 160 5.61 7.12 13.25
CA HIS A 160 5.43 8.20 14.22
C HIS A 160 6.49 8.15 15.33
N ASP A 161 6.62 7.01 16.01
CA ASP A 161 7.52 6.85 17.15
C ASP A 161 8.99 7.07 16.74
N VAL A 162 9.43 6.48 15.61
CA VAL A 162 10.78 6.66 15.08
C VAL A 162 11.08 8.13 14.79
N SER A 163 10.12 8.84 14.19
CA SER A 163 10.27 10.25 13.85
C SER A 163 10.27 11.15 15.08
N GLN A 164 9.41 10.86 16.06
CA GLN A 164 9.32 11.63 17.31
C GLN A 164 10.57 11.46 18.17
N GLU A 165 11.02 10.22 18.37
CA GLU A 165 12.16 9.90 19.24
C GLU A 165 13.45 10.53 18.73
N ALA A 166 13.69 10.48 17.42
CA ALA A 166 14.94 10.93 16.83
C ALA A 166 14.96 12.41 16.43
N CYS A 167 13.80 12.98 16.13
CA CYS A 167 13.67 14.35 15.67
C CYS A 167 12.78 15.16 16.62
N SER A 168 11.47 15.22 16.36
CA SER A 168 10.51 15.94 17.21
C SER A 168 9.07 15.51 16.91
N VAL A 169 8.13 15.93 17.77
CA VAL A 169 6.69 15.67 17.56
C VAL A 169 6.16 16.29 16.25
N GLU A 170 6.73 17.41 15.79
CA GLU A 170 6.36 18.01 14.51
C GLU A 170 6.78 17.15 13.32
N HIS A 171 7.92 16.44 13.40
CA HIS A 171 8.34 15.51 12.36
C HIS A 171 7.43 14.29 12.30
N ALA A 172 7.02 13.78 13.47
CA ALA A 172 6.05 12.70 13.55
C ALA A 172 4.70 13.10 12.95
N ARG A 173 4.19 14.30 13.27
CA ARG A 173 2.97 14.84 12.66
C ARG A 173 3.08 15.02 11.15
N PHE A 174 4.23 15.46 10.65
CA PHE A 174 4.46 15.56 9.21
C PHE A 174 4.34 14.18 8.53
N ILE A 175 4.91 13.13 9.13
CA ILE A 175 4.75 11.77 8.63
C ILE A 175 3.30 11.29 8.72
N ASP A 176 2.60 11.56 9.83
CA ASP A 176 1.18 11.23 9.97
C ASP A 176 0.33 11.91 8.89
N ASP A 177 0.56 13.20 8.65
CA ASP A 177 -0.14 13.99 7.63
C ASP A 177 0.10 13.39 6.23
N MET A 178 1.34 12.99 5.92
CA MET A 178 1.67 12.35 4.64
C MET A 178 0.98 10.99 4.46
N VAL A 179 0.99 10.14 5.49
CA VAL A 179 0.31 8.83 5.44
C VAL A 179 -1.20 9.02 5.29
N ASN A 180 -1.78 9.96 6.03
CA ASN A 180 -3.21 10.29 5.97
C ASN A 180 -3.61 10.94 4.63
N GLY A 181 -2.80 11.82 4.07
CA GLY A 181 -3.03 12.42 2.75
C GLY A 181 -2.99 11.37 1.63
N THR A 182 -2.12 10.37 1.79
CA THR A 182 -1.97 9.27 0.82
C THR A 182 -3.13 8.28 0.87
N ALA A 183 -3.50 7.79 2.06
CA ALA A 183 -4.39 6.64 2.17
C ALA A 183 -5.60 6.85 3.11
N GLY A 184 -5.62 7.94 3.89
CA GLY A 184 -6.59 8.15 4.95
C GLY A 184 -8.04 8.20 4.46
N ALA A 185 -8.31 8.84 3.32
CA ALA A 185 -9.66 8.89 2.75
C ALA A 185 -10.16 7.53 2.25
N ALA A 186 -9.24 6.67 1.77
CA ALA A 186 -9.56 5.35 1.26
C ALA A 186 -9.76 4.33 2.40
N ILE A 187 -8.89 4.39 3.41
CA ILE A 187 -8.79 3.34 4.43
C ILE A 187 -9.48 3.74 5.74
N GLY A 188 -9.52 5.03 6.07
CA GLY A 188 -10.14 5.53 7.31
C GLY A 188 -11.56 5.01 7.54
N PRO A 189 -12.48 5.07 6.56
CA PRO A 189 -13.83 4.54 6.71
C PRO A 189 -13.87 3.02 6.93
N ILE A 190 -12.95 2.26 6.32
CA ILE A 190 -12.87 0.80 6.44
C ILE A 190 -12.34 0.43 7.84
N CYS A 191 -11.36 1.19 8.32
CA CYS A 191 -10.64 0.88 9.55
C CYS A 191 -11.15 1.59 10.81
N ALA A 192 -12.20 2.42 10.70
CA ALA A 192 -12.75 3.19 11.83
C ALA A 192 -13.15 2.33 13.06
N GLY A 193 -13.47 1.05 12.84
CA GLY A 193 -13.84 0.10 13.89
C GLY A 193 -12.66 -0.65 14.54
N PHE A 194 -11.44 -0.56 14.00
CA PHE A 194 -10.29 -1.35 14.44
C PHE A 194 -9.35 -0.49 15.29
N LYS A 195 -9.68 -0.38 16.58
CA LYS A 195 -8.85 0.29 17.60
C LYS A 195 -7.82 -0.68 18.17
N ALA A 196 -6.89 -0.18 18.99
CA ALA A 196 -5.76 -0.95 19.52
C ALA A 196 -6.18 -2.25 20.24
N ASP A 197 -7.27 -2.23 21.01
CA ASP A 197 -7.87 -3.39 21.67
C ASP A 197 -8.45 -4.42 20.69
N ALA A 198 -8.95 -3.96 19.53
CA ALA A 198 -9.44 -4.85 18.47
C ALA A 198 -8.31 -5.58 17.72
N CYS A 199 -7.05 -5.17 17.92
CA CYS A 199 -5.89 -5.71 17.21
C CYS A 199 -5.18 -6.86 17.93
N GLU A 200 -5.40 -7.06 19.23
CA GLU A 200 -4.71 -8.10 20.01
C GLU A 200 -4.89 -9.51 19.41
N LYS A 201 -6.05 -9.80 18.83
CA LYS A 201 -6.35 -11.08 18.18
C LYS A 201 -5.59 -11.31 16.86
N TYR A 202 -4.94 -10.28 16.32
CA TYR A 202 -4.24 -10.31 15.02
C TYR A 202 -2.71 -10.28 15.16
N ASP A 203 -2.17 -10.18 16.38
CA ASP A 203 -0.72 -10.01 16.63
C ASP A 203 0.14 -11.22 16.23
N GLN A 204 -0.48 -12.38 16.05
CA GLN A 204 0.22 -13.59 15.62
C GLN A 204 0.15 -13.73 14.09
N LEU A 205 1.25 -13.42 13.42
CA LEU A 205 1.51 -13.72 12.02
C LEU A 205 2.90 -14.35 11.88
N GLU A 206 2.97 -15.50 11.23
CA GLU A 206 4.25 -16.05 10.81
C GLU A 206 4.72 -15.29 9.57
N VAL A 207 5.69 -14.39 9.79
CA VAL A 207 6.27 -13.56 8.74
C VAL A 207 7.46 -14.30 8.11
N SER A 208 7.46 -14.40 6.79
CA SER A 208 8.59 -14.92 6.03
C SER A 208 9.75 -13.93 6.06
N GLU A 209 10.99 -14.42 6.18
CA GLU A 209 12.19 -13.58 6.03
C GLU A 209 12.37 -13.05 4.59
N GLN A 210 11.75 -13.71 3.61
CA GLN A 210 11.76 -13.30 2.20
C GLN A 210 10.36 -12.83 1.80
N THR A 211 10.25 -11.57 1.37
CA THR A 211 9.01 -11.00 0.82
C THR A 211 9.01 -11.10 -0.70
N LYS A 212 7.83 -11.38 -1.27
CA LYS A 212 7.58 -11.32 -2.71
C LYS A 212 7.54 -9.87 -3.21
N TYR A 213 7.03 -8.97 -2.38
CA TYR A 213 6.81 -7.56 -2.71
C TYR A 213 7.78 -6.66 -1.94
N GLN A 214 8.16 -5.54 -2.56
CA GLN A 214 8.97 -4.48 -1.97
C GLN A 214 8.10 -3.50 -1.17
N THR A 215 6.84 -3.37 -1.55
CA THR A 215 5.87 -2.47 -0.90
C THR A 215 4.67 -3.23 -0.38
N ALA A 216 3.99 -2.66 0.61
CA ALA A 216 2.77 -3.25 1.15
C ALA A 216 1.52 -3.00 0.28
N LEU A 217 1.61 -2.11 -0.72
CA LEU A 217 0.45 -1.66 -1.49
C LEU A 217 -0.34 -2.83 -2.08
N LEU A 218 0.34 -3.79 -2.68
CA LEU A 218 -0.34 -4.92 -3.34
C LEU A 218 -0.85 -5.97 -2.38
N PRO A 219 -0.09 -6.41 -1.37
CA PRO A 219 -0.67 -7.17 -0.28
C PRO A 219 -1.93 -6.53 0.30
N PHE A 220 -1.99 -5.21 0.44
CA PHE A 220 -3.19 -4.51 0.90
C PHE A 220 -4.35 -4.58 -0.09
N ILE A 221 -4.10 -4.43 -1.40
CA ILE A 221 -5.14 -4.62 -2.41
C ILE A 221 -5.68 -6.04 -2.37
N GLU A 222 -4.80 -7.04 -2.25
CA GLU A 222 -5.20 -8.46 -2.13
C GLU A 222 -6.00 -8.72 -0.85
N LEU A 223 -5.62 -8.12 0.29
CA LEU A 223 -6.34 -8.20 1.56
C LEU A 223 -7.76 -7.61 1.49
N LEU A 224 -7.94 -6.58 0.66
CA LEU A 224 -9.21 -5.87 0.48
C LEU A 224 -10.04 -6.40 -0.71
N SER A 225 -9.51 -7.39 -1.44
CA SER A 225 -10.19 -8.06 -2.54
C SER A 225 -10.93 -9.30 -2.02
N PHE A 226 -12.21 -9.14 -1.73
CA PHE A 226 -13.14 -10.20 -1.34
C PHE A 226 -14.49 -10.01 -2.04
#